data_AF-A0A5D6WIY1-F1
#
_entry.id   AF-A0A5D6WIY1-F1
#
_cell.length_a   1.000
_cell.length_b   1.000
_cell.length_c   1.000
_cell.angle_alpha   90.00
_cell.angle_beta   90.00
_cell.angle_gamma   90.00
#
_symmetry.space_group_name_H-M   'P 1'
#
loop_
_entity.id
_entity.type
_entity.pdbx_description
1 polymer ?
#
loop_
_entity_poly.entity_id
_entity_poly.type
_entity_poly.pdbx_seq_one_letter_code
_entity_poly.pdbx_strand_id
1 'polypeptide(L)'
;MKLSELPDKKFKLKHIAIAGLACIVLLGASTVMIEATNTTSFCSTTCHEMEPMAKSYDHSIHAKVGVGCADCHEKPGLQGTIASKWQGTQELFLHVTGQVPDPIKMTDAHKKVNCYICHQDKIMNSEVAAKHKDPHTAKHFENGMNCLTCHTGVVHDDKVNMDVPGRERCYTCHLDNMGKL
;
A
#
# COMPACT_ATOMS: atom_id res chain seq x y z
N MET A 1 -27.13 9.43 36.36
CA MET A 1 -27.63 10.46 35.42
C MET A 1 -28.95 9.94 34.87
N LYS A 2 -30.08 10.57 35.24
CA LYS A 2 -31.41 10.10 34.84
C LYS A 2 -31.69 10.58 33.40
N LEU A 3 -32.26 9.72 32.56
CA LEU A 3 -32.64 10.07 31.18
C LEU A 3 -33.58 11.29 31.11
N SER A 4 -34.29 11.59 32.21
CA SER A 4 -35.21 12.70 32.38
C SER A 4 -34.57 14.09 32.49
N GLU A 5 -33.24 14.20 32.55
CA GLU A 5 -32.52 15.48 32.68
C GLU A 5 -31.83 15.91 31.37
N LEU A 6 -32.04 15.17 30.28
CA LEU A 6 -31.57 15.59 28.96
C LEU A 6 -32.49 16.69 28.41
N PRO A 7 -31.95 17.85 28.01
CA PRO A 7 -32.77 18.96 27.51
C PRO A 7 -33.54 18.55 26.24
N ASP A 8 -34.84 18.79 26.25
CA ASP A 8 -35.80 18.42 25.19
C ASP A 8 -35.61 19.31 23.95
N LYS A 9 -34.48 19.12 23.25
CA LYS A 9 -34.17 19.84 22.00
C LYS A 9 -35.10 19.34 20.91
N LYS A 10 -36.18 20.07 20.63
CA LYS A 10 -37.09 19.84 19.51
C LYS A 10 -36.36 20.10 18.17
N PHE A 11 -35.60 19.11 17.69
CA PHE A 11 -35.05 19.13 16.34
C PHE A 11 -36.19 19.12 15.33
N LYS A 12 -36.48 20.27 14.70
CA LYS A 12 -37.49 20.31 13.63
C LYS A 12 -37.04 19.40 12.49
N LEU A 13 -37.97 18.63 11.91
CA LEU A 13 -37.73 17.69 10.80
C LEU A 13 -36.88 18.28 9.67
N LYS A 14 -37.05 19.57 9.36
CA LYS A 14 -36.22 20.30 8.39
C LYS A 14 -34.72 20.31 8.71
N HIS A 15 -34.32 20.41 9.98
CA HIS A 15 -32.90 20.41 10.36
C HIS A 15 -32.31 19.00 10.25
N ILE A 16 -33.10 17.96 10.54
CA ILE A 16 -32.70 16.56 10.34
C ILE A 16 -32.55 16.27 8.85
N ALA A 17 -33.47 16.75 8.01
CA ALA A 17 -33.40 16.60 6.56
C ALA A 17 -32.18 17.33 5.97
N ILE A 18 -31.91 18.57 6.40
CA ILE A 18 -30.73 19.33 5.96
C ILE A 18 -29.44 18.63 6.40
N ALA A 19 -29.36 18.17 7.65
CA ALA A 19 -28.20 17.44 8.16
C ALA A 19 -27.98 16.13 7.39
N GLY A 20 -29.05 15.38 7.10
CA GLY A 20 -28.98 14.16 6.30
C GLY A 20 -28.48 14.42 4.88
N LEU A 21 -29.00 15.44 4.21
CA LEU A 21 -28.53 15.85 2.87
C LEU A 21 -27.05 16.27 2.91
N ALA A 22 -26.65 17.06 3.91
CA ALA A 22 -25.26 17.46 4.09
C ALA A 22 -24.34 16.24 4.28
N CYS A 23 -24.75 15.26 5.09
CA CYS A 23 -23.99 14.01 5.26
C CYS A 23 -23.83 13.24 3.94
N ILE A 24 -24.89 13.12 3.15
CA ILE A 24 -24.83 12.43 1.84
C ILE A 24 -23.87 13.15 0.90
N VAL A 25 -23.97 14.48 0.81
CA VAL A 25 -23.08 15.30 -0.03
C VAL A 25 -21.63 15.16 0.43
N LEU A 26 -21.37 15.22 1.73
CA LEU A 26 -20.02 15.09 2.28
C LEU A 26 -19.43 13.71 2.02
N LEU A 27 -20.21 12.64 2.19
CA LEU A 27 -19.76 11.28 1.90
C LEU A 27 -19.46 11.11 0.41
N GLY A 28 -20.35 11.58 -0.47
CA GLY A 28 -20.13 11.51 -1.93
C GLY A 28 -18.92 12.35 -2.38
N ALA A 29 -18.72 13.53 -1.81
CA ALA A 29 -17.53 14.33 -2.08
C ALA A 29 -16.25 13.63 -1.59
N SER A 30 -16.32 12.97 -0.42
CA SER A 30 -15.18 12.26 0.16
C SER A 30 -14.74 11.08 -0.70
N THR A 31 -15.67 10.31 -1.28
CA THR A 31 -15.31 9.17 -2.15
C THR A 31 -14.63 9.64 -3.42
N VAL A 32 -15.14 10.71 -4.05
CA VAL A 32 -14.52 11.29 -5.26
C VAL A 32 -13.11 11.80 -4.96
N MET A 33 -12.91 12.46 -3.81
CA MET A 33 -11.59 12.93 -3.40
C MET A 33 -10.61 11.78 -3.13
N ILE A 34 -11.08 10.69 -2.51
CA ILE A 34 -10.28 9.49 -2.27
C ILE A 34 -9.84 8.88 -3.60
N GLU A 35 -10.75 8.72 -4.54
CA GLU A 35 -10.45 8.16 -5.87
C GLU A 35 -9.48 9.06 -6.65
N ALA A 36 -9.70 10.37 -6.66
CA ALA A 36 -8.81 11.33 -7.31
C ALA A 36 -7.37 11.26 -6.75
N THR A 37 -7.25 11.17 -5.43
CA THR A 37 -5.95 11.06 -4.74
C THR A 37 -5.32 9.66 -4.79
N ASN A 38 -6.03 8.65 -5.32
CA ASN A 38 -5.49 7.31 -5.57
C ASN A 38 -4.99 7.11 -7.00
N THR A 39 -5.17 8.10 -7.87
CA THR A 39 -4.68 7.99 -9.25
C THR A 39 -3.16 8.06 -9.32
N THR A 40 -2.56 7.29 -10.23
CA THR A 40 -1.12 7.36 -10.52
C THR A 40 -0.69 8.76 -10.94
N SER A 41 -1.54 9.48 -11.68
CA SER A 41 -1.29 10.87 -12.07
C SER A 41 -1.12 11.79 -10.85
N PHE A 42 -2.03 11.68 -9.87
CA PHE A 42 -1.92 12.46 -8.64
C PHE A 42 -0.60 12.16 -7.92
N CYS A 43 -0.29 10.88 -7.70
CA CYS A 43 0.94 10.48 -6.99
C CYS A 43 2.22 10.91 -7.71
N SER A 44 2.23 10.86 -9.05
CA SER A 44 3.45 11.04 -9.84
C SER A 44 3.75 12.49 -10.21
N THR A 45 2.72 13.35 -10.27
CA THR A 45 2.85 14.70 -10.84
C THR A 45 2.56 15.83 -9.86
N THR A 46 1.86 15.55 -8.76
CA THR A 46 1.45 16.61 -7.82
C THR A 46 2.62 17.10 -6.97
N CYS A 47 3.49 16.20 -6.55
CA CYS A 47 4.64 16.49 -5.70
C CYS A 47 5.93 16.18 -6.47
N HIS A 48 6.88 17.12 -6.47
CA HIS A 48 8.14 16.94 -7.20
C HIS A 48 9.04 15.89 -6.56
N GLU A 49 8.87 15.63 -5.26
CA GLU A 49 9.64 14.64 -4.50
C GLU A 49 9.36 13.20 -4.97
N MET A 50 8.23 12.99 -5.66
CA MET A 50 7.86 11.70 -6.23
C MET A 50 8.44 11.45 -7.62
N GLU A 51 9.15 12.42 -8.23
CA GLU A 51 9.69 12.29 -9.59
C GLU A 51 10.58 11.05 -9.80
N PRO A 52 11.49 10.67 -8.88
CA PRO A 52 12.29 9.45 -9.04
C PRO A 52 11.44 8.17 -9.02
N MET A 53 10.37 8.15 -8.20
CA MET A 53 9.46 7.03 -8.07
C MET A 53 8.56 6.90 -9.31
N ALA A 54 8.12 8.03 -9.87
CA ALA A 54 7.37 8.05 -11.12
C ALA A 54 8.19 7.49 -12.28
N LYS A 55 9.45 7.95 -12.45
CA LYS A 55 10.35 7.48 -13.51
C LYS A 55 10.62 5.97 -13.43
N SER A 56 10.88 5.46 -12.24
CA SER A 56 11.12 4.02 -12.04
C SER A 56 9.85 3.20 -12.24
N TYR A 57 8.69 3.72 -11.83
CA TYR A 57 7.40 3.11 -12.12
C TYR A 57 7.11 2.99 -13.61
N ASP A 58 7.35 4.04 -14.41
CA ASP A 58 7.07 4.05 -15.85
C ASP A 58 7.80 2.94 -16.63
N HIS A 59 8.97 2.52 -16.14
CA HIS A 59 9.74 1.43 -16.75
C HIS A 59 9.35 0.03 -16.25
N SER A 60 8.56 -0.06 -15.19
CA SER A 60 8.18 -1.32 -14.54
C SER A 60 7.17 -2.15 -15.33
N ILE A 61 7.12 -3.46 -15.06
CA ILE A 61 6.05 -4.33 -15.61
C ILE A 61 4.68 -3.92 -15.08
N HIS A 62 4.59 -3.47 -13.83
CA HIS A 62 3.34 -3.06 -13.20
C HIS A 62 2.69 -1.87 -13.94
N ALA A 63 3.49 -0.89 -14.36
CA ALA A 63 2.99 0.19 -15.21
C ALA A 63 2.48 -0.33 -16.57
N LYS A 64 3.20 -1.26 -17.21
CA LYS A 64 2.83 -1.83 -18.52
C LYS A 64 1.51 -2.59 -18.50
N VAL A 65 1.17 -3.23 -17.37
CA VAL A 65 -0.09 -3.97 -17.20
C VAL A 65 -1.19 -3.14 -16.53
N GLY A 66 -0.95 -1.85 -16.28
CA GLY A 66 -1.96 -0.90 -15.77
C GLY A 66 -2.21 -0.97 -14.26
N VAL A 67 -1.28 -1.49 -13.46
CA VAL A 67 -1.37 -1.47 -11.98
C VAL A 67 -0.93 -0.10 -11.46
N GLY A 68 -1.84 0.64 -10.84
CA GLY A 68 -1.59 1.99 -10.36
C GLY A 68 -0.82 2.06 -9.02
N CYS A 69 -0.39 3.26 -8.63
CA CYS A 69 0.37 3.46 -7.39
C CYS A 69 -0.39 2.98 -6.15
N ALA A 70 -1.68 3.34 -6.04
CA ALA A 70 -2.52 2.99 -4.89
C ALA A 70 -2.81 1.48 -4.82
N ASP A 71 -2.82 0.76 -5.95
CA ASP A 71 -3.05 -0.69 -5.94
C ASP A 71 -1.99 -1.42 -5.10
N CYS A 72 -0.75 -0.91 -5.12
CA CYS A 72 0.33 -1.41 -4.26
C CYS A 72 0.38 -0.70 -2.90
N HIS A 73 0.22 0.63 -2.84
CA HIS A 73 0.50 1.44 -1.64
C HIS A 73 -0.71 1.67 -0.72
N GLU A 74 -1.93 1.28 -1.12
CA GLU A 74 -3.14 1.38 -0.31
C GLU A 74 -3.74 -0.01 -0.08
N LYS A 75 -3.72 -0.50 1.16
CA LYS A 75 -4.37 -1.77 1.50
C LYS A 75 -5.85 -1.77 1.14
N PRO A 76 -6.39 -2.91 0.70
CA PRO A 76 -7.80 -3.00 0.31
C PRO A 76 -8.69 -2.86 1.54
N GLY A 77 -9.89 -2.35 1.30
CA GLY A 77 -10.93 -2.17 2.33
C GLY A 77 -10.77 -0.88 3.14
N LEU A 78 -11.83 -0.55 3.88
CA LEU A 78 -11.98 0.75 4.54
C LEU A 78 -10.81 1.10 5.49
N GLN A 79 -10.30 0.11 6.24
CA GLN A 79 -9.19 0.34 7.16
C GLN A 79 -7.89 0.71 6.41
N GLY A 80 -7.65 0.07 5.25
CA GLY A 80 -6.48 0.34 4.43
C GLY A 80 -6.54 1.73 3.80
N THR A 81 -7.70 2.12 3.26
CA THR A 81 -7.95 3.48 2.79
C THR A 81 -7.79 4.53 3.90
N ILE A 82 -8.34 4.31 5.10
CA ILE A 82 -8.16 5.27 6.21
C ILE A 82 -6.67 5.39 6.58
N ALA A 83 -5.95 4.28 6.65
CA ALA A 83 -4.53 4.28 6.98
C ALA A 83 -3.67 4.98 5.92
N SER A 84 -3.94 4.74 4.63
CA SER A 84 -3.22 5.40 3.53
C SER A 84 -3.46 6.91 3.52
N LYS A 85 -4.71 7.36 3.74
CA LYS A 85 -5.03 8.79 3.80
C LYS A 85 -4.46 9.48 5.03
N TRP A 86 -4.40 8.79 6.16
CA TRP A 86 -3.69 9.29 7.33
C TRP A 86 -2.20 9.46 7.05
N GLN A 87 -1.56 8.46 6.44
CA GLN A 87 -0.16 8.53 6.05
C GLN A 87 0.09 9.66 5.04
N GLY A 88 -0.75 9.80 4.02
CA GLY A 88 -0.65 10.89 3.04
C GLY A 88 -0.79 12.28 3.67
N THR A 89 -1.54 12.41 4.78
CA THR A 89 -1.60 13.67 5.55
C THR A 89 -0.27 13.98 6.25
N GLN A 90 0.42 12.95 6.74
CA GLN A 90 1.77 13.11 7.31
C GLN A 90 2.79 13.48 6.23
N GLU A 91 2.69 12.87 5.05
CA GLU A 91 3.55 13.18 3.89
C GLU A 91 3.32 14.62 3.39
N LEU A 92 2.07 15.07 3.33
CA LEU A 92 1.74 16.46 3.03
C LEU A 92 2.34 17.42 4.07
N PHE A 93 2.29 17.07 5.36
CA PHE A 93 2.93 17.86 6.41
C PHE A 93 4.45 17.98 6.20
N LEU A 94 5.12 16.88 5.83
CA LEU A 94 6.55 16.90 5.52
C LEU A 94 6.85 17.78 4.31
N HIS A 95 6.04 17.71 3.26
CA HIS A 95 6.16 18.57 2.07
C HIS A 95 6.05 20.05 2.45
N VAL A 96 4.95 20.46 3.10
CA VAL A 96 4.72 21.89 3.41
C VAL A 96 5.71 22.47 4.42
N THR A 97 6.30 21.61 5.27
CA THR A 97 7.35 22.03 6.22
C THR A 97 8.78 21.88 5.68
N GLY A 98 8.95 21.37 4.46
CA GLY A 98 10.26 21.14 3.85
C GLY A 98 11.11 20.07 4.54
N GLN A 99 10.46 19.13 5.23
CA GLN A 99 11.12 18.06 6.00
C GLN A 99 11.05 16.70 5.29
N VAL A 100 10.86 16.69 3.97
CA VAL A 100 10.84 15.44 3.19
C VAL A 100 12.24 14.81 3.22
N PRO A 101 12.38 13.55 3.67
CA PRO A 101 13.66 12.86 3.64
C PRO A 101 14.15 12.62 2.21
N ASP A 102 15.44 12.84 1.96
CA ASP A 102 16.10 12.49 0.70
C ASP A 102 17.29 11.54 0.96
N PRO A 103 17.25 10.28 0.48
CA PRO A 103 16.18 9.69 -0.33
C PRO A 103 14.95 9.30 0.49
N ILE A 104 13.77 9.35 -0.13
CA ILE A 104 12.53 8.80 0.43
C ILE A 104 12.69 7.29 0.56
N LYS A 105 12.47 6.77 1.77
CA LYS A 105 12.55 5.34 2.05
C LYS A 105 11.25 4.84 2.66
N MET A 106 10.73 3.74 2.13
CA MET A 106 9.60 3.07 2.74
C MET A 106 10.06 2.17 3.89
N THR A 107 9.68 2.53 5.11
CA THR A 107 9.85 1.67 6.29
C THR A 107 8.82 0.55 6.26
N ASP A 108 9.22 -0.66 6.61
CA ASP A 108 8.35 -1.84 6.66
C ASP A 108 7.56 -2.08 5.36
N ALA A 109 8.21 -1.95 4.19
CA ALA A 109 7.59 -2.17 2.88
C ALA A 109 6.80 -3.50 2.82
N HIS A 110 7.31 -4.52 3.51
CA HIS A 110 6.67 -5.83 3.73
C HIS A 110 5.24 -5.77 4.26
N LYS A 111 4.91 -4.77 5.08
CA LYS A 111 3.59 -4.58 5.67
C LYS A 111 2.75 -3.56 4.92
N LYS A 112 3.34 -2.78 4.02
CA LYS A 112 2.70 -1.62 3.40
C LYS A 112 2.36 -1.81 1.92
N VAL A 113 2.93 -2.84 1.29
CA VAL A 113 2.70 -3.13 -0.13
C VAL A 113 1.74 -4.31 -0.30
N ASN A 114 0.78 -4.17 -1.22
CA ASN A 114 -0.14 -5.24 -1.59
C ASN A 114 0.38 -6.05 -2.78
N CYS A 115 0.79 -7.29 -2.52
CA CYS A 115 1.08 -8.27 -3.57
C CYS A 115 -0.07 -9.27 -3.73
N TYR A 116 -0.75 -9.56 -2.62
CA TYR A 116 -1.67 -10.69 -2.46
C TYR A 116 -2.99 -10.55 -3.22
N ILE A 117 -3.38 -9.34 -3.62
CA ILE A 117 -4.65 -9.14 -4.34
C ILE A 117 -4.54 -9.70 -5.76
N CYS A 118 -3.40 -9.50 -6.41
CA CYS A 118 -3.20 -9.88 -7.82
C CYS A 118 -2.42 -11.20 -7.98
N HIS A 119 -1.49 -11.53 -7.06
CA HIS A 119 -0.64 -12.73 -7.15
C HIS A 119 -1.12 -13.90 -6.29
N GLN A 120 -2.44 -14.08 -6.17
CA GLN A 120 -3.03 -15.11 -5.30
C GLN A 120 -2.60 -16.53 -5.67
N ASP A 121 -2.44 -16.83 -6.95
CA ASP A 121 -2.06 -18.15 -7.47
C ASP A 121 -0.69 -18.62 -6.98
N LYS A 122 0.26 -17.68 -6.84
CA LYS A 122 1.60 -17.93 -6.31
C LYS A 122 1.63 -18.12 -4.81
N ILE A 123 0.65 -17.54 -4.11
CA ILE A 123 0.66 -17.47 -2.64
C ILE A 123 -0.20 -18.59 -2.04
N MET A 124 -1.35 -18.89 -2.64
CA MET A 124 -2.34 -19.80 -2.07
C MET A 124 -2.05 -21.28 -2.37
N ASN A 125 -1.11 -21.58 -3.26
CA ASN A 125 -0.77 -22.95 -3.67
C ASN A 125 0.63 -23.37 -3.20
N SER A 126 0.99 -23.04 -1.95
CA SER A 126 2.34 -23.25 -1.42
C SER A 126 2.79 -24.72 -1.38
N GLU A 127 1.84 -25.67 -1.33
CA GLU A 127 2.09 -27.11 -1.45
C GLU A 127 2.52 -27.51 -2.87
N VAL A 128 1.94 -26.87 -3.89
CA VAL A 128 2.30 -27.08 -5.31
C VAL A 128 3.64 -26.41 -5.62
N ALA A 129 3.96 -25.30 -4.96
CA ALA A 129 5.22 -24.58 -5.13
C ALA A 129 6.43 -25.49 -4.83
N ALA A 130 6.40 -26.23 -3.71
CA ALA A 130 7.50 -27.12 -3.32
C ALA A 130 7.79 -28.20 -4.38
N LYS A 131 6.74 -28.78 -4.99
CA LYS A 131 6.87 -29.80 -6.05
C LYS A 131 7.57 -29.25 -7.30
N HIS A 132 7.38 -27.96 -7.59
CA HIS A 132 7.98 -27.29 -8.75
C HIS A 132 9.29 -26.56 -8.42
N LYS A 133 9.83 -26.75 -7.21
CA LYS A 133 11.01 -26.02 -6.71
C LYS A 133 10.83 -24.49 -6.74
N ASP A 134 9.59 -24.04 -6.60
CA ASP A 134 9.24 -22.63 -6.45
C ASP A 134 9.41 -22.23 -4.97
N PRO A 135 10.10 -21.11 -4.67
CA PRO A 135 10.35 -20.66 -3.30
C PRO A 135 9.10 -20.15 -2.57
N HIS A 136 7.92 -20.04 -3.17
CA HIS A 136 6.66 -19.67 -2.49
C HIS A 136 6.10 -20.82 -1.62
N THR A 137 6.92 -21.43 -0.77
CA THR A 137 6.55 -22.52 0.13
C THR A 137 6.03 -22.00 1.48
N ALA A 138 5.17 -22.77 2.15
CA ALA A 138 4.68 -22.43 3.49
C ALA A 138 5.82 -22.16 4.46
N LYS A 139 6.90 -22.95 4.39
CA LYS A 139 8.08 -22.79 5.25
C LYS A 139 8.78 -21.44 5.10
N HIS A 140 8.83 -20.85 3.90
CA HIS A 140 9.43 -19.52 3.75
C HIS A 140 8.56 -18.44 4.41
N PHE A 141 7.24 -18.51 4.23
CA PHE A 141 6.31 -17.57 4.86
C PHE A 141 6.25 -17.73 6.39
N GLU A 142 6.25 -18.97 6.90
CA GLU A 142 6.28 -19.28 8.34
C GLU A 142 7.56 -18.78 9.03
N ASN A 143 8.68 -18.75 8.30
CA ASN A 143 9.94 -18.17 8.78
C ASN A 143 9.98 -16.63 8.68
N GLY A 144 8.84 -15.97 8.46
CA GLY A 144 8.71 -14.52 8.42
C GLY A 144 9.15 -13.87 7.10
N MET A 145 9.46 -14.65 6.07
CA MET A 145 9.73 -14.11 4.74
C MET A 145 8.43 -13.70 4.06
N ASN A 146 8.54 -12.77 3.11
CA ASN A 146 7.44 -12.29 2.31
C ASN A 146 7.92 -11.96 0.89
N CYS A 147 7.01 -11.45 0.06
CA CYS A 147 7.27 -11.13 -1.35
C CYS A 147 8.52 -10.26 -1.54
N LEU A 148 8.64 -9.14 -0.80
CA LEU A 148 9.78 -8.21 -0.96
C LEU A 148 11.04 -8.67 -0.23
N THR A 149 11.01 -9.82 0.46
CA THR A 149 12.23 -10.45 0.99
C THR A 149 13.09 -10.97 -0.15
N CYS A 150 12.46 -11.49 -1.21
CA CYS A 150 13.13 -12.02 -2.40
C CYS A 150 12.95 -11.11 -3.64
N HIS A 151 11.80 -10.48 -3.80
CA HIS A 151 11.52 -9.50 -4.85
C HIS A 151 11.80 -8.09 -4.33
N THR A 152 13.08 -7.75 -4.16
CA THR A 152 13.48 -6.40 -3.72
C THR A 152 13.42 -5.43 -4.88
N GLY A 153 12.84 -4.23 -4.68
CA GLY A 153 12.89 -3.15 -5.67
C GLY A 153 12.06 -3.37 -6.94
N VAL A 154 10.97 -4.15 -6.86
CA VAL A 154 10.01 -4.47 -7.94
C VAL A 154 9.56 -3.29 -8.81
N VAL A 155 9.63 -2.07 -8.29
CA VAL A 155 9.22 -0.86 -9.02
C VAL A 155 10.25 0.25 -8.87
N HIS A 156 10.78 0.46 -7.65
CA HIS A 156 11.57 1.66 -7.32
C HIS A 156 13.07 1.42 -7.14
N ASP A 157 13.63 0.36 -7.74
CA ASP A 157 15.09 0.17 -7.79
C ASP A 157 15.49 -0.66 -9.01
N ASP A 158 15.86 0.02 -10.10
CA ASP A 158 16.22 -0.61 -11.37
C ASP A 158 17.38 -1.62 -11.28
N LYS A 159 18.22 -1.55 -10.23
CA LYS A 159 19.34 -2.49 -10.05
C LYS A 159 18.91 -3.85 -9.54
N VAL A 160 17.77 -3.92 -8.87
CA VAL A 160 17.22 -5.16 -8.28
C VAL A 160 15.80 -5.45 -8.75
N ASN A 161 15.22 -4.58 -9.59
CA ASN A 161 13.93 -4.74 -10.24
C ASN A 161 13.96 -5.91 -11.23
N MET A 162 13.82 -7.11 -10.69
CA MET A 162 13.85 -8.36 -11.42
C MET A 162 12.52 -9.08 -11.24
N ASP A 163 11.93 -9.50 -12.35
CA ASP A 163 10.69 -10.31 -12.36
C ASP A 163 10.86 -11.61 -11.54
N VAL A 164 12.04 -12.22 -11.62
CA VAL A 164 12.41 -13.43 -10.86
C VAL A 164 13.75 -13.22 -10.17
N PRO A 165 13.85 -13.43 -8.84
CA PRO A 165 15.10 -13.29 -8.11
C PRO A 165 16.17 -14.24 -8.65
N GLY A 166 17.40 -13.75 -8.78
CA GLY A 166 18.53 -14.56 -9.22
C GLY A 166 18.83 -15.67 -8.21
N ARG A 167 19.40 -16.79 -8.68
CA ARG A 167 19.73 -17.94 -7.81
C ARG A 167 20.69 -17.57 -6.67
N GLU A 168 21.51 -16.53 -6.88
CA GLU A 168 22.40 -16.00 -5.86
C GLU A 168 21.68 -15.62 -4.57
N ARG A 169 20.47 -15.05 -4.68
CA ARG A 169 19.61 -14.69 -3.54
C ARG A 169 19.27 -15.90 -2.66
N CYS A 170 19.16 -17.08 -3.26
CA CYS A 170 18.95 -18.33 -2.55
C CYS A 170 20.21 -18.72 -1.76
N TYR A 171 21.36 -18.68 -2.41
CA TYR A 171 22.63 -19.10 -1.79
C TYR A 171 23.03 -18.18 -0.65
N THR A 172 22.93 -16.86 -0.81
CA THR A 172 23.27 -15.91 0.26
C THR A 172 22.51 -16.23 1.54
N CYS A 173 21.18 -16.33 1.49
CA CYS A 173 20.38 -16.60 2.69
C CYS A 173 20.56 -18.03 3.25
N HIS A 174 20.64 -19.05 2.40
CA HIS A 174 20.74 -20.43 2.86
C HIS A 174 22.15 -20.76 3.38
N LEU A 175 23.21 -20.25 2.77
CA LEU A 175 24.60 -20.41 3.24
C LEU A 175 24.83 -19.64 4.53
N ASP A 176 24.34 -18.40 4.64
CA ASP A 176 24.45 -17.59 5.86
C ASP A 176 23.72 -18.24 7.04
N ASN A 177 22.61 -18.94 6.79
CA ASN A 177 21.89 -19.70 7.81
C ASN A 177 22.57 -21.03 8.16
N MET A 178 23.28 -21.66 7.22
CA MET A 178 24.06 -22.87 7.49
C MET A 178 25.34 -22.59 8.28
N GLY A 179 25.94 -21.40 8.15
CA GLY A 179 27.08 -20.97 8.97
C GLY A 179 26.73 -20.54 10.41
N LYS A 180 25.43 -20.52 10.76
CA LYS A 180 24.92 -20.22 12.12
C LYS A 180 24.49 -21.48 12.90
N LEU A 181 24.64 -22.65 12.28
CA LEU A 181 24.50 -23.97 12.91
C LEU A 181 25.87 -24.46 13.38
#